data_AF-G5K377-F1
#
_entry.id   AF-G5K377-F1
#
_cell.length_a   1.000
_cell.length_b   1.000
_cell.length_c   1.000
_cell.angle_alpha   90.00
_cell.angle_beta   90.00
_cell.angle_gamma   90.00
#
_symmetry.space_group_name_H-M   'P 1'
#
loop_
_entity.id
_entity.type
_entity.pdbx_description
1 polymer ?
#
loop_
_entity_poly.entity_id
_entity_poly.type
_entity_poly.pdbx_seq_one_letter_code
_entity_poly.pdbx_strand_id
1 'polypeptide(L)'
;MPKIAISETILRDGHQSLMATRLRIEDMLPVLPLLDKVGYETIECWGGTTFDACIRFLNEDPWERLRTLKKNMPNTRLQMLLRGQNLLGYRHYADDIVERFISLSAQNSIDVFRVFDALNDTRNLKQALASAKRTGKEAQLCIAYTSSPIHTLDYYVELTKELVEMGADSICIKIWLAF
;
A
#
# COMPACT_ATOMS: atom_id res chain seq x y z
N MET A 1 3.17 -6.24 28.48
CA MET A 1 3.20 -6.52 27.02
C MET A 1 3.11 -5.19 26.28
N PRO A 2 3.87 -4.99 25.19
CA PRO A 2 3.72 -3.80 24.36
C PRO A 2 2.33 -3.75 23.73
N LYS A 3 1.82 -2.54 23.48
CA LYS A 3 0.55 -2.33 22.78
C LYS A 3 0.70 -2.77 21.32
N ILE A 4 -0.20 -3.60 20.84
CA ILE A 4 -0.24 -4.02 19.43
C ILE A 4 -1.05 -2.99 18.64
N ALA A 5 -0.46 -2.44 17.59
CA ALA A 5 -1.09 -1.49 16.70
C ALA A 5 -1.84 -2.25 15.58
N ILE A 6 -3.02 -1.76 15.16
CA ILE A 6 -3.87 -2.44 14.18
C ILE A 6 -3.98 -1.57 12.92
N SER A 7 -3.82 -2.19 11.76
CA SER A 7 -4.10 -1.56 10.45
C SER A 7 -5.36 -2.16 9.84
N GLU A 8 -6.32 -1.32 9.49
CA GLU A 8 -7.60 -1.73 8.89
C GLU A 8 -7.48 -1.77 7.36
N THR A 9 -8.18 -2.71 6.71
CA THR A 9 -8.08 -2.95 5.25
C THR A 9 -9.43 -2.94 4.54
N ILE A 10 -10.53 -2.69 5.25
CA ILE A 10 -11.89 -2.72 4.69
C ILE A 10 -12.08 -1.83 3.46
N LEU A 11 -11.37 -0.69 3.37
CA LEU A 11 -11.47 0.28 2.28
C LEU A 11 -10.60 -0.07 1.05
N ARG A 12 -9.76 -1.12 1.13
CA ARG A 12 -8.89 -1.57 0.03
C ARG A 12 -8.91 -3.10 -0.12
N ASP A 13 -8.12 -3.84 0.67
CA ASP A 13 -7.97 -5.29 0.49
C ASP A 13 -9.26 -6.06 0.79
N GLY A 14 -10.09 -5.59 1.73
CA GLY A 14 -11.34 -6.25 2.11
C GLY A 14 -12.29 -6.42 0.93
N HIS A 15 -12.70 -5.31 0.31
CA HIS A 15 -13.60 -5.39 -0.85
C HIS A 15 -12.90 -5.87 -2.14
N GLN A 16 -11.59 -5.65 -2.27
CA GLN A 16 -10.80 -6.24 -3.36
C GLN A 16 -10.86 -7.77 -3.33
N SER A 17 -10.70 -8.37 -2.15
CA SER A 17 -10.67 -9.82 -1.96
C SER A 17 -12.06 -10.47 -1.99
N LEU A 18 -13.09 -9.78 -1.50
CA LEU A 18 -14.41 -10.37 -1.28
C LEU A 18 -15.44 -10.02 -2.36
N MET A 19 -15.26 -8.91 -3.06
CA MET A 19 -16.27 -8.39 -4.00
C MET A 19 -15.63 -7.66 -5.20
N ALA A 20 -14.52 -8.21 -5.67
CA ALA A 20 -13.84 -7.80 -6.90
C ALA A 20 -13.56 -6.28 -6.98
N THR A 21 -13.25 -5.63 -5.88
CA THR A 21 -12.91 -4.19 -5.85
C THR A 21 -14.06 -3.26 -6.29
N ARG A 22 -15.32 -3.63 -6.03
CA ARG A 22 -16.50 -2.89 -6.53
C ARG A 22 -17.14 -1.92 -5.54
N LEU A 23 -16.53 -1.69 -4.38
CA LEU A 23 -17.05 -0.76 -3.38
C LEU A 23 -16.94 0.69 -3.89
N ARG A 24 -18.08 1.38 -3.97
CA ARG A 24 -18.19 2.78 -4.42
C ARG A 24 -17.86 3.73 -3.28
N ILE A 25 -17.40 4.93 -3.62
CA ILE A 25 -17.09 5.94 -2.59
C ILE A 25 -18.33 6.33 -1.76
N GLU A 26 -19.52 6.36 -2.39
CA GLU A 26 -20.79 6.69 -1.71
C GLU A 26 -21.16 5.69 -0.60
N ASP A 27 -20.82 4.41 -0.78
CA ASP A 27 -21.03 3.37 0.23
C ASP A 27 -20.00 3.42 1.37
N MET A 28 -18.81 3.97 1.10
CA MET A 28 -17.77 4.16 2.11
C MET A 28 -18.08 5.35 3.02
N LEU A 29 -18.58 6.46 2.45
CA LEU A 29 -18.74 7.75 3.13
C LEU A 29 -19.41 7.68 4.51
N PRO A 30 -20.53 6.95 4.71
CA PRO A 30 -21.23 6.96 6.00
C PRO A 30 -20.41 6.44 7.18
N VAL A 31 -19.44 5.55 6.94
CA VAL A 31 -18.66 4.90 8.01
C VAL A 31 -17.30 5.56 8.27
N LEU A 32 -16.82 6.43 7.37
CA LEU A 32 -15.48 7.04 7.48
C LEU A 32 -15.25 7.78 8.82
N PRO A 33 -16.17 8.63 9.32
CA PRO A 33 -15.94 9.33 10.59
C PRO A 33 -15.89 8.40 11.80
N LEU A 34 -16.50 7.21 11.71
CA LEU A 34 -16.41 6.19 12.74
C LEU A 34 -15.05 5.48 12.69
N LEU A 35 -14.62 5.06 11.49
CA LEU A 35 -13.30 4.44 11.29
C LEU A 35 -12.17 5.35 11.82
N ASP A 36 -12.27 6.65 11.58
CA ASP A 36 -11.28 7.63 12.01
C ASP A 36 -11.16 7.78 13.54
N LYS A 37 -12.15 7.30 14.31
CA LYS A 37 -12.18 7.38 15.77
C LYS A 37 -11.80 6.08 16.48
N VAL A 38 -11.67 4.97 15.75
CA VAL A 38 -11.35 3.65 16.35
C VAL A 38 -9.96 3.64 16.97
N GLY A 39 -9.02 4.42 16.42
CA GLY A 39 -7.62 4.43 16.86
C GLY A 39 -6.76 3.38 16.15
N TYR A 40 -7.06 3.08 14.88
CA TYR A 40 -6.17 2.33 14.01
C TYR A 40 -4.86 3.08 13.78
N GLU A 41 -3.77 2.35 13.65
CA GLU A 41 -2.46 2.90 13.30
C GLU A 41 -2.46 3.41 11.85
N THR A 42 -3.02 2.60 10.95
CA THR A 42 -3.26 2.99 9.57
C THR A 42 -4.60 2.44 9.08
N ILE A 43 -5.17 3.09 8.07
CA ILE A 43 -6.23 2.50 7.25
C ILE A 43 -5.70 2.38 5.84
N GLU A 44 -5.66 1.15 5.33
CA GLU A 44 -5.31 0.87 3.95
C GLU A 44 -6.53 1.14 3.05
N CYS A 45 -6.44 2.19 2.24
CA CYS A 45 -7.58 2.73 1.50
C CYS A 45 -7.31 3.03 0.03
N TRP A 46 -6.08 2.79 -0.44
CA TRP A 46 -5.67 3.14 -1.80
C TRP A 46 -4.59 2.19 -2.35
N GLY A 47 -4.34 2.27 -3.66
CA GLY A 47 -3.43 1.36 -4.33
C GLY A 47 -4.04 -0.02 -4.61
N GLY A 48 -3.20 -1.02 -4.89
CA GLY A 48 -3.66 -2.31 -5.40
C GLY A 48 -4.51 -2.16 -6.67
N THR A 49 -5.64 -2.87 -6.75
CA THR A 49 -6.54 -2.80 -7.91
C THR A 49 -7.55 -1.65 -7.84
N THR A 50 -7.59 -0.89 -6.75
CA THR A 50 -8.59 0.19 -6.59
C THR A 50 -8.44 1.28 -7.64
N PHE A 51 -7.21 1.58 -8.08
CA PHE A 51 -6.97 2.59 -9.11
C PHE A 51 -7.57 2.17 -10.47
N ASP A 52 -7.33 0.93 -10.92
CA ASP A 52 -7.97 0.39 -12.13
C ASP A 52 -9.49 0.30 -11.96
N ALA A 53 -9.98 -0.15 -10.80
CA ALA A 53 -11.41 -0.30 -10.58
C ALA A 53 -12.18 1.03 -10.63
N CYS A 54 -11.63 2.09 -10.04
CA CYS A 54 -12.19 3.44 -10.10
C CYS A 54 -12.44 3.88 -11.55
N ILE A 55 -11.40 3.81 -12.39
CA ILE A 55 -11.48 4.31 -13.78
C ILE A 55 -12.24 3.37 -14.72
N ARG A 56 -12.16 2.05 -14.48
CA ARG A 56 -12.68 1.04 -15.42
C ARG A 56 -14.14 0.67 -15.16
N PHE A 57 -14.55 0.60 -13.89
CA PHE A 57 -15.86 0.03 -13.51
C PHE A 57 -16.76 0.99 -12.75
N LEU A 58 -16.17 1.92 -11.99
CA LEU A 58 -16.95 2.78 -11.09
C LEU A 58 -17.20 4.17 -11.67
N ASN A 59 -16.48 4.55 -12.73
CA ASN A 59 -16.48 5.90 -13.29
C ASN A 59 -16.11 6.97 -12.23
N GLU A 60 -15.09 6.65 -11.43
CA GLU A 60 -14.57 7.51 -10.37
C GLU A 60 -13.12 7.93 -10.68
N ASP A 61 -12.74 9.16 -10.32
CA ASP A 61 -11.35 9.57 -10.30
C ASP A 61 -10.67 9.01 -9.02
N PRO A 62 -9.65 8.14 -9.13
CA PRO A 62 -8.97 7.58 -7.97
C PRO A 62 -8.28 8.62 -7.09
N TRP A 63 -7.89 9.78 -7.64
CA TRP A 63 -7.31 10.88 -6.88
C TRP A 63 -8.38 11.63 -6.07
N GLU A 64 -9.56 11.85 -6.64
CA GLU A 64 -10.68 12.43 -5.88
C GLU A 64 -11.18 11.49 -4.79
N ARG A 65 -11.20 10.18 -5.05
CA ARG A 65 -11.47 9.17 -4.02
C ARG A 65 -10.51 9.33 -2.85
N LEU A 66 -9.20 9.43 -3.10
CA LEU A 66 -8.18 9.61 -2.05
C LEU A 66 -8.39 10.92 -1.27
N ARG A 67 -8.62 12.05 -1.95
CA ARG A 67 -8.91 13.34 -1.29
C ARG A 67 -10.18 13.28 -0.43
N THR A 68 -11.22 12.62 -0.93
CA THR A 68 -12.49 12.43 -0.22
C THR A 68 -12.30 11.58 1.04
N LEU A 69 -11.53 10.50 0.94
CA LEU A 69 -11.18 9.65 2.09
C LEU A 69 -10.42 10.46 3.15
N LYS A 70 -9.38 11.22 2.76
CA LYS A 70 -8.63 12.04 3.73
C LYS A 70 -9.50 13.10 4.38
N LYS A 71 -10.36 13.77 3.61
CA LYS A 71 -11.27 14.79 4.13
C LYS A 71 -12.17 14.26 5.25
N ASN A 72 -12.61 13.00 5.14
CA ASN A 72 -13.51 12.37 6.12
C ASN A 72 -12.78 11.54 7.20
N MET A 73 -11.49 11.26 7.01
CA MET A 73 -10.62 10.60 7.99
C MET A 73 -9.33 11.42 8.23
N PRO A 74 -9.43 12.63 8.80
CA PRO A 74 -8.28 13.52 8.96
C PRO A 74 -7.25 13.01 9.97
N ASN A 75 -7.67 12.24 10.98
CA ASN A 75 -6.81 11.87 12.11
C ASN A 75 -6.00 10.59 11.86
N THR A 76 -6.53 9.67 11.05
CA THR A 76 -5.90 8.38 10.80
C THR A 76 -4.92 8.46 9.63
N ARG A 77 -3.81 7.73 9.75
CA ARG A 77 -2.77 7.65 8.71
C ARG A 77 -3.29 6.81 7.54
N LEU A 78 -3.20 7.32 6.32
CA LEU A 78 -3.65 6.59 5.14
C LEU A 78 -2.51 5.75 4.56
N GLN A 79 -2.78 4.46 4.35
CA GLN A 79 -1.83 3.52 3.76
C GLN A 79 -2.26 3.12 2.35
N MET A 80 -1.27 2.92 1.48
CA MET A 80 -1.48 2.30 0.17
C MET A 80 -0.60 1.09 -0.07
N LEU A 81 -1.05 0.20 -0.95
CA LEU A 81 -0.24 -0.88 -1.53
C LEU A 81 0.29 -0.48 -2.91
N LEU A 82 1.60 -0.52 -3.09
CA LEU A 82 2.31 -0.13 -4.32
C LEU A 82 3.22 -1.26 -4.80
N ARG A 83 3.17 -1.62 -6.09
CA ARG A 83 4.01 -2.69 -6.66
C ARG A 83 5.30 -2.12 -7.24
N GLY A 84 6.23 -1.67 -6.40
CA GLY A 84 7.58 -1.24 -6.78
C GLY A 84 7.64 -0.42 -8.09
N GLN A 85 8.52 -0.83 -9.01
CA GLN A 85 8.70 -0.23 -10.32
C GLN A 85 7.47 -0.32 -11.24
N ASN A 86 6.52 -1.20 -10.95
CA ASN A 86 5.26 -1.29 -11.69
C ASN A 86 4.20 -0.28 -11.24
N LEU A 87 4.39 0.36 -10.08
CA LEU A 87 3.38 1.23 -9.46
C LEU A 87 2.04 0.50 -9.28
N LEU A 88 0.99 1.01 -9.93
CA LEU A 88 -0.35 0.41 -10.01
C LEU A 88 -0.68 -0.04 -11.45
N GLY A 89 0.35 -0.18 -12.30
CA GLY A 89 0.21 -0.54 -13.69
C GLY A 89 0.74 -1.93 -14.04
N TYR A 90 0.69 -2.24 -15.34
CA TYR A 90 0.94 -3.58 -15.86
C TYR A 90 2.38 -3.86 -16.30
N ARG A 91 3.29 -2.87 -16.24
CA ARG A 91 4.69 -2.97 -16.66
C ARG A 91 5.61 -2.13 -15.78
N HIS A 92 6.93 -2.28 -15.90
CA HIS A 92 7.87 -1.36 -15.26
C HIS A 92 7.76 0.03 -15.89
N TYR A 93 7.88 1.05 -15.06
CA TYR A 93 7.94 2.46 -15.47
C TYR A 93 9.35 3.00 -15.27
N ALA A 94 9.65 4.10 -15.96
CA ALA A 94 10.90 4.84 -15.77
C ALA A 94 10.89 5.53 -14.39
N ASP A 95 12.08 5.81 -13.86
CA ASP A 95 12.27 6.27 -12.49
C ASP A 95 11.61 7.63 -12.21
N ASP A 96 11.52 8.49 -13.22
CA ASP A 96 10.85 9.79 -13.18
C ASP A 96 9.34 9.65 -13.00
N ILE A 97 8.73 8.65 -13.64
CA ILE A 97 7.30 8.34 -13.48
C ILE A 97 7.03 7.77 -12.08
N VAL A 98 7.92 6.91 -11.57
CA VAL A 98 7.82 6.36 -10.21
C VAL A 98 7.89 7.47 -9.17
N GLU A 99 8.86 8.35 -9.30
CA GLU A 99 9.02 9.52 -8.43
C GLU A 99 7.79 10.44 -8.49
N ARG A 100 7.32 10.76 -9.70
CA ARG A 100 6.17 11.65 -9.88
C ARG A 100 4.91 11.06 -9.24
N PHE A 101 4.66 9.77 -9.43
CA PHE A 101 3.49 9.11 -8.87
C PHE A 101 3.50 9.12 -7.34
N ILE A 102 4.64 8.80 -6.73
CA ILE A 102 4.79 8.76 -5.26
C ILE A 102 4.69 10.17 -4.67
N SER A 103 5.32 11.16 -5.30
CA SER A 103 5.23 12.57 -4.89
C SER A 103 3.77 13.06 -4.89
N LEU A 104 3.00 12.77 -5.95
CA LEU A 104 1.58 13.12 -6.03
C LEU A 104 0.74 12.35 -5.00
N SER A 105 1.05 11.08 -4.75
CA SER A 105 0.36 10.26 -3.75
C SER A 105 0.54 10.83 -2.34
N ALA A 106 1.77 11.23 -1.99
CA ALA A 106 2.07 11.86 -0.71
C ALA A 106 1.41 13.25 -0.58
N GLN A 107 1.42 14.06 -1.64
CA GLN A 107 0.73 15.35 -1.69
C GLN A 107 -0.80 15.21 -1.51
N ASN A 108 -1.37 14.09 -1.97
CA ASN A 108 -2.78 13.77 -1.80
C ASN A 108 -3.06 12.95 -0.52
N SER A 109 -2.12 12.93 0.43
CA SER A 109 -2.30 12.45 1.81
C SER A 109 -2.08 10.96 2.04
N ILE A 110 -1.36 10.25 1.17
CA ILE A 110 -0.77 8.96 1.57
C ILE A 110 0.33 9.21 2.61
N ASP A 111 0.23 8.50 3.73
CA ASP A 111 1.17 8.57 4.85
C ASP A 111 2.11 7.37 4.92
N VAL A 112 1.65 6.20 4.46
CA VAL A 112 2.41 4.95 4.46
C VAL A 112 2.36 4.29 3.08
N PHE A 113 3.53 4.11 2.48
CA PHE A 113 3.72 3.38 1.23
C PHE A 113 4.16 1.95 1.54
N ARG A 114 3.26 0.97 1.42
CA ARG A 114 3.62 -0.45 1.43
C ARG A 114 4.08 -0.86 0.05
N VAL A 115 5.39 -1.00 -0.12
CA VAL A 115 6.02 -1.31 -1.41
C VAL A 115 6.43 -2.78 -1.46
N PHE A 116 5.98 -3.50 -2.48
CA PHE A 116 6.33 -4.91 -2.69
C PHE A 116 6.72 -5.18 -4.15
N ASP A 117 7.42 -6.29 -4.35
CA ASP A 117 7.70 -6.88 -5.65
C ASP A 117 7.21 -8.33 -5.64
N ALA A 118 6.63 -8.80 -6.74
CA ALA A 118 6.00 -10.12 -6.79
C ALA A 118 7.01 -11.28 -6.70
N LEU A 119 8.28 -11.01 -7.01
CA LEU A 119 9.38 -11.98 -7.00
C LEU A 119 10.34 -11.76 -5.81
N ASN A 120 10.01 -10.86 -4.89
CA ASN A 120 10.92 -10.36 -3.85
C ASN A 120 12.24 -9.80 -4.40
N ASP A 121 12.24 -9.28 -5.64
CA ASP A 121 13.42 -8.63 -6.21
C ASP A 121 13.57 -7.20 -5.67
N THR A 122 14.49 -7.02 -4.72
CA THR A 122 14.73 -5.75 -4.02
C THR A 122 15.14 -4.62 -4.95
N ARG A 123 15.71 -4.93 -6.13
CA ARG A 123 16.08 -3.92 -7.14
C ARG A 123 14.86 -3.15 -7.63
N ASN A 124 13.71 -3.81 -7.73
CA ASN A 124 12.45 -3.21 -8.17
C ASN A 124 11.81 -2.33 -7.08
N LEU A 125 12.33 -2.36 -5.85
CA LEU A 125 11.85 -1.54 -4.74
C LEU A 125 12.65 -0.25 -4.57
N LYS A 126 13.90 -0.19 -5.06
CA LYS A 126 14.86 0.88 -4.77
C LYS A 126 14.32 2.28 -5.10
N GLN A 127 13.81 2.47 -6.31
CA GLN A 127 13.33 3.79 -6.73
C GLN A 127 12.07 4.20 -5.97
N ALA A 128 11.14 3.27 -5.74
CA ALA A 128 9.92 3.54 -4.98
C ALA A 128 10.23 3.88 -3.51
N LEU A 129 11.14 3.13 -2.88
CA LEU A 129 11.65 3.41 -1.54
C LEU A 129 12.28 4.80 -1.46
N ALA A 130 13.25 5.10 -2.33
CA ALA A 130 13.94 6.38 -2.34
C ALA A 130 12.97 7.55 -2.54
N SER A 131 12.00 7.39 -3.45
CA SER A 131 10.97 8.41 -3.71
C SER A 131 10.05 8.62 -2.50
N ALA A 132 9.59 7.54 -1.83
CA ALA A 132 8.76 7.64 -0.64
C ALA A 132 9.51 8.38 0.49
N LYS A 133 10.77 8.02 0.74
CA LYS A 133 11.60 8.71 1.74
C LYS A 133 11.82 10.19 1.42
N ARG A 134 11.99 10.57 0.15
CA ARG A 134 12.09 11.99 -0.27
C ARG A 134 10.84 12.80 0.09
N THR A 135 9.66 12.16 0.17
CA THR A 135 8.42 12.84 0.58
C THR A 135 8.27 13.01 2.09
N GLY A 136 9.15 12.41 2.90
CA GLY A 136 9.05 12.38 4.37
C GLY A 136 7.92 11.49 4.89
N LYS A 137 7.37 10.61 4.05
CA LYS A 137 6.34 9.62 4.41
C LYS A 137 6.98 8.27 4.73
N GLU A 138 6.25 7.40 5.41
CA GLU A 138 6.76 6.08 5.80
C GLU A 138 6.87 5.16 4.58
N ALA A 139 8.02 4.53 4.41
CA ALA A 139 8.27 3.50 3.42
C ALA A 139 8.33 2.12 4.09
N GLN A 140 7.24 1.38 3.99
CA GLN A 140 7.12 0.02 4.48
C GLN A 140 7.48 -0.96 3.35
N LEU A 141 8.62 -1.63 3.44
CA LEU A 141 8.98 -2.67 2.46
C LEU A 141 8.32 -3.99 2.82
N CYS A 142 7.91 -4.72 1.79
CA CYS A 142 7.07 -5.89 1.97
C CYS A 142 7.70 -7.16 1.38
N ILE A 143 7.71 -8.21 2.18
CA ILE A 143 8.08 -9.57 1.80
C ILE A 143 6.80 -10.27 1.32
N ALA A 144 6.78 -10.69 0.06
CA ALA A 144 5.77 -11.61 -0.46
C ALA A 144 6.10 -13.03 0.02
N TYR A 145 5.40 -13.49 1.05
CA TYR A 145 5.61 -14.81 1.63
C TYR A 145 5.03 -15.89 0.71
N THR A 146 5.78 -16.97 0.56
CA THR A 146 5.40 -18.19 -0.14
C THR A 146 6.16 -19.40 0.41
N SER A 147 5.72 -20.61 0.06
CA SER A 147 6.36 -21.86 0.44
C SER A 147 6.90 -22.57 -0.80
N SER A 148 8.20 -22.83 -0.84
CA SER A 148 8.85 -23.66 -1.85
C SER A 148 10.18 -24.20 -1.30
N PRO A 149 10.85 -25.16 -1.98
CA PRO A 149 12.15 -25.69 -1.55
C PRO A 149 13.25 -24.63 -1.34
N ILE A 150 13.13 -23.45 -1.96
CA ILE A 150 14.10 -22.35 -1.83
C ILE A 150 13.71 -21.29 -0.79
N HIS A 151 12.45 -21.27 -0.34
CA HIS A 151 11.96 -20.27 0.63
C HIS A 151 12.11 -20.80 2.06
N THR A 152 13.32 -20.67 2.61
CA THR A 152 13.66 -21.10 3.98
C THR A 152 13.57 -19.93 4.98
N LEU A 153 13.70 -20.23 6.28
CA LEU A 153 13.85 -19.19 7.29
C LEU A 153 15.05 -18.28 6.98
N ASP A 154 16.20 -18.86 6.61
CA ASP A 154 17.41 -18.12 6.28
C ASP A 154 17.19 -17.19 5.08
N TYR A 155 16.49 -17.64 4.04
CA TYR A 155 16.11 -16.79 2.92
C TYR A 155 15.36 -15.53 3.38
N TYR A 156 14.34 -15.69 4.23
CA TYR A 156 13.56 -14.56 4.73
C TYR A 156 14.35 -13.68 5.72
N VAL A 157 15.25 -14.26 6.51
CA VAL A 157 16.14 -13.49 7.40
C VAL A 157 17.10 -12.62 6.59
N GLU A 158 17.73 -13.17 5.55
CA GLU A 158 18.63 -12.40 4.68
C GLU A 158 17.88 -11.32 3.89
N LEU A 159 16.71 -11.65 3.33
CA LEU A 159 15.85 -10.65 2.68
C LEU A 159 15.46 -9.55 3.66
N THR A 160 15.10 -9.88 4.90
CA THR A 160 14.76 -8.89 5.94
C THR A 160 15.94 -7.96 6.21
N LYS A 161 17.16 -8.49 6.35
CA LYS A 161 18.37 -7.68 6.53
C LYS A 161 18.59 -6.73 5.36
N GLU A 162 18.47 -7.23 4.13
CA GLU A 162 18.61 -6.40 2.92
C GLU A 162 17.60 -5.24 2.91
N LEU A 163 16.33 -5.51 3.23
CA LEU A 163 15.30 -4.47 3.30
C LEU A 163 15.60 -3.41 4.39
N VAL A 164 16.14 -3.82 5.54
CA VAL A 164 16.60 -2.90 6.60
C VAL A 164 17.78 -2.06 6.09
N GLU A 165 18.79 -2.67 5.47
CA GLU A 165 19.97 -1.98 4.94
C GLU A 165 19.62 -0.98 3.83
N MET A 166 18.63 -1.30 3.00
CA MET A 166 18.07 -0.36 2.02
C MET A 166 17.40 0.86 2.67
N GLY A 167 17.03 0.77 3.95
CA GLY A 167 16.45 1.86 4.73
C GLY A 167 14.93 1.83 4.79
N ALA A 168 14.29 0.66 4.80
CA ALA A 168 12.88 0.52 5.14
C ALA A 168 12.58 1.08 6.55
N ASP A 169 11.48 1.82 6.70
CA ASP A 169 11.05 2.32 8.01
C ASP A 169 10.33 1.23 8.82
N SER A 170 9.64 0.32 8.12
CA SER A 170 9.01 -0.87 8.68
C SER A 170 8.97 -2.02 7.64
N ILE A 171 8.79 -3.26 8.11
CA ILE A 171 8.73 -4.44 7.25
C ILE A 171 7.36 -5.11 7.37
N CYS A 172 6.73 -5.40 6.23
CA CYS A 172 5.48 -6.13 6.14
C CYS A 172 5.70 -7.53 5.59
N ILE A 173 5.27 -8.56 6.34
CA ILE A 173 5.18 -9.92 5.80
C ILE A 173 3.77 -10.09 5.23
N LYS A 174 3.67 -10.26 3.90
CA LYS A 174 2.38 -10.40 3.22
C LYS A 174 2.18 -11.82 2.71
N ILE A 175 1.10 -12.43 3.17
CA ILE A 175 0.64 -13.73 2.70
C ILE A 175 -0.49 -13.49 1.71
N TRP A 176 -0.29 -13.90 0.46
CA TRP A 176 -1.34 -13.92 -0.54
C TRP A 176 -2.08 -15.24 -0.43
N LEU A 177 -3.33 -15.21 -0.01
CA LEU A 177 -4.21 -16.36 -0.20
C LEU A 177 -4.68 -16.32 -1.66
N ALA A 178 -3.95 -17.01 -2.53
CA ALA A 178 -4.53 -17.46 -3.79
C ALA A 178 -5.49 -18.59 -3.42
N PHE A 179 -6.80 -18.30 -3.42
CA PHE A 179 -7.82 -19.33 -3.49
C PHE A 179 -7.89 -19.88 -4.92
#